data_AF-A0A0U1M1C0-F1
#
_entry.id   AF-A0A0U1M1C0-F1
#
_cell.length_a   1.000
_cell.length_b   1.000
_cell.length_c   1.000
_cell.angle_alpha   90.00
_cell.angle_beta   90.00
_cell.angle_gamma   90.00
#
_symmetry.space_group_name_H-M   'P 1'
#
loop_
_entity.id
_entity.type
_entity.pdbx_description
1 polymer ?
#
loop_
_entity_poly.entity_id
_entity_poly.type
_entity_poly.pdbx_seq_one_letter_code
_entity_poly.pdbx_strand_id
1 'polypeptide(L)'
;MPLLPRFGTASRAVYSRAPRRAATAAIIRSRSKTTTTTSHYFQAGSDFEQTKAARPEYSPNEPIRYIKSPNVAWKKGDGASDGGASLSAGHVAIDPYAPGRPLARNYKLLVSGIAPRPIAFISTRSQDGSSVNLAPFSYFQVINHDPPLFTVSFVGSMDKAKDTLKNLLETKECVINIISEHFMEAANATAANAPYGVSEFGLAGLHQAESSTVAAPRVRESVFSIEGKLFETKEFESRAKPGKKTSVLAIIEGTRFWVREDAINESQDLIDLEVLRPVSRLGGIGYGRTTEVVEIERPAF
;
A
#
# COMPACT_ATOMS: atom_id res chain seq x y z
N MET A 1 30.26 -53.84 -32.30
CA MET A 1 31.00 -55.09 -31.98
C MET A 1 32.50 -54.79 -32.01
N PRO A 2 33.36 -55.45 -31.23
CA PRO A 2 33.07 -56.43 -30.17
C PRO A 2 33.80 -56.18 -28.81
N LEU A 3 33.33 -56.92 -27.78
CA LEU A 3 34.05 -57.50 -26.63
C LEU A 3 34.80 -56.67 -25.57
N LEU A 4 34.33 -56.86 -24.33
CA LEU A 4 35.13 -56.88 -23.08
C LEU A 4 35.96 -58.17 -22.97
N PRO A 5 36.96 -58.20 -22.06
CA PRO A 5 37.27 -59.38 -21.25
C PRO A 5 36.88 -59.19 -19.77
N ARG A 6 36.40 -60.27 -19.14
CA ARG A 6 36.28 -60.44 -17.68
C ARG A 6 37.03 -61.72 -17.28
N PHE A 7 37.75 -61.71 -16.17
CA PHE A 7 37.91 -62.78 -15.16
C PHE A 7 38.49 -62.09 -13.88
N GLY A 8 38.27 -62.49 -12.62
CA GLY A 8 37.79 -63.76 -12.03
C GLY A 8 39.00 -64.55 -11.48
N THR A 9 39.06 -65.07 -10.24
CA THR A 9 38.20 -65.07 -9.02
C THR A 9 39.16 -65.14 -7.78
N ALA A 10 38.82 -65.29 -6.49
CA ALA A 10 37.62 -65.61 -5.69
C ALA A 10 37.73 -64.82 -4.32
N SER A 11 37.44 -65.25 -3.06
CA SER A 11 36.93 -66.50 -2.44
C SER A 11 36.44 -66.28 -0.99
N ARG A 12 35.65 -67.25 -0.46
CA ARG A 12 35.27 -67.53 0.96
C ARG A 12 34.61 -66.43 1.85
N ALA A 13 33.57 -66.86 2.56
CA ALA A 13 32.91 -66.15 3.67
C ALA A 13 32.81 -67.05 4.92
N VAL A 14 32.67 -66.48 6.14
CA VAL A 14 32.05 -67.14 7.32
C VAL A 14 31.36 -66.12 8.25
N TYR A 15 30.09 -66.42 8.57
CA TYR A 15 29.18 -66.00 9.66
C TYR A 15 29.49 -64.91 10.73
N SER A 16 28.50 -64.02 10.83
CA SER A 16 27.79 -63.52 12.05
C SER A 16 28.44 -62.51 13.03
N ARG A 17 27.73 -61.39 13.25
CA ARG A 17 26.91 -61.13 14.46
C ARG A 17 26.01 -59.91 14.23
N ALA A 18 24.82 -59.87 14.83
CA ALA A 18 23.88 -58.76 14.68
C ALA A 18 24.12 -57.64 15.73
N PRO A 19 24.10 -56.35 15.35
CA PRO A 19 24.13 -55.25 16.30
C PRO A 19 22.75 -55.04 16.95
N ARG A 20 22.73 -54.71 18.25
CA ARG A 20 21.51 -54.40 19.00
C ARG A 20 20.90 -53.06 18.56
N ARG A 21 19.57 -52.94 18.59
CA ARG A 21 18.90 -51.63 18.56
C ARG A 21 19.30 -50.82 19.80
N ALA A 22 19.96 -49.69 19.60
CA ALA A 22 20.03 -48.62 20.59
C ALA A 22 18.87 -47.63 20.32
N ALA A 23 18.07 -47.33 21.34
CA ALA A 23 16.95 -46.40 21.22
C ALA A 23 17.40 -44.97 21.56
N THR A 24 17.71 -44.16 20.55
CA THR A 24 18.00 -42.74 20.74
C THR A 24 16.70 -41.99 21.03
N ALA A 25 16.46 -41.63 22.29
CA ALA A 25 15.29 -40.84 22.68
C ALA A 25 15.35 -39.45 22.03
N ALA A 26 14.36 -39.12 21.19
CA ALA A 26 14.24 -37.80 20.60
C ALA A 26 13.85 -36.77 21.67
N ILE A 27 14.76 -35.86 22.02
CA ILE A 27 14.48 -34.77 22.95
C ILE A 27 13.51 -33.79 22.26
N ILE A 28 12.22 -33.93 22.55
CA ILE A 28 11.20 -32.97 22.15
C ILE A 28 11.40 -31.70 22.99
N ARG A 29 12.27 -30.80 22.50
CA ARG A 29 12.28 -29.41 22.96
C ARG A 29 10.96 -28.77 22.57
N SER A 30 10.02 -28.73 23.50
CA SER A 30 8.83 -27.90 23.42
C SER A 30 9.26 -26.43 23.28
N ARG A 31 9.33 -25.94 22.03
CA ARG A 31 9.42 -24.51 21.77
C ARG A 31 8.16 -23.87 22.33
N SER A 32 8.31 -23.20 23.48
CA SER A 32 7.27 -22.32 24.01
C SER A 32 6.77 -21.43 22.88
N LYS A 33 5.46 -21.38 22.68
CA LYS A 33 4.85 -20.39 21.78
C LYS A 33 4.88 -19.06 22.50
N THR A 34 6.03 -18.39 22.49
CA THR A 34 6.09 -16.94 22.66
C THR A 34 5.32 -16.33 21.50
N THR A 35 4.02 -16.11 21.71
CA THR A 35 3.19 -15.25 20.89
C THR A 35 3.68 -13.83 21.06
N THR A 36 4.74 -13.47 20.34
CA THR A 36 5.21 -12.09 20.22
C THR A 36 4.01 -11.24 19.80
N THR A 37 3.60 -10.31 20.66
CA THR A 37 2.45 -9.41 20.46
C THR A 37 2.63 -8.67 19.14
N THR A 38 1.96 -9.14 18.08
CA THR A 38 2.57 -9.08 16.74
C THR A 38 2.39 -7.73 16.02
N SER A 39 1.84 -6.74 16.72
CA SER A 39 1.78 -5.33 16.29
C SER A 39 1.21 -4.44 17.40
N HIS A 40 1.55 -3.15 17.37
CA HIS A 40 0.81 -2.09 18.05
C HIS A 40 -0.44 -1.62 17.27
N TYR A 41 -0.88 -2.35 16.23
CA TYR A 41 -2.12 -2.04 15.51
C TYR A 41 -3.34 -2.22 16.42
N PHE A 42 -4.34 -1.36 16.24
CA PHE A 42 -5.66 -1.53 16.84
C PHE A 42 -6.27 -2.89 16.45
N GLN A 43 -6.79 -3.62 17.44
CA GLN A 43 -7.41 -4.92 17.24
C GLN A 43 -8.91 -4.73 17.03
N ALA A 44 -9.43 -5.22 15.89
CA ALA A 44 -10.84 -5.07 15.56
C ALA A 44 -11.73 -5.83 16.58
N GLY A 45 -12.64 -5.10 17.23
CA GLY A 45 -13.48 -5.59 18.32
C GLY A 45 -13.01 -5.17 19.73
N SER A 46 -11.85 -4.49 19.84
CA SER A 46 -11.44 -3.78 21.06
C SER A 46 -12.07 -2.38 21.13
N ASP A 47 -12.05 -1.76 22.31
CA ASP A 47 -12.49 -0.37 22.51
C ASP A 47 -11.54 0.61 21.79
N PHE A 48 -12.08 1.38 20.85
CA PHE A 48 -11.33 2.36 20.09
C PHE A 48 -11.12 3.68 20.85
N GLU A 49 -12.07 4.11 21.68
CA GLU A 49 -11.93 5.35 22.45
C GLU A 49 -10.94 5.15 23.61
N GLN A 50 -10.92 3.97 24.25
CA GLN A 50 -9.83 3.60 25.16
C GLN A 50 -8.48 3.55 24.44
N THR A 51 -8.43 2.97 23.23
CA THR A 51 -7.19 2.93 22.41
C THR A 51 -6.70 4.33 22.03
N LYS A 52 -7.62 5.27 21.80
CA LYS A 52 -7.36 6.67 21.43
C LYS A 52 -6.89 7.48 22.63
N ALA A 53 -7.59 7.40 23.77
CA ALA A 53 -7.22 8.08 25.02
C ALA A 53 -5.89 7.59 25.62
N ALA A 54 -5.41 6.40 25.23
CA ALA A 54 -4.11 5.86 25.65
C ALA A 54 -2.93 6.23 24.72
N ARG A 55 -3.14 7.08 23.71
CA ARG A 55 -2.08 7.53 22.79
C ARG A 55 -1.55 8.91 23.19
N PRO A 56 -0.31 9.27 22.80
CA PRO A 56 0.16 10.64 22.87
C PRO A 56 -0.73 11.59 22.08
N GLU A 57 -0.84 12.84 22.55
CA GLU A 57 -1.57 13.91 21.89
C GLU A 57 -0.99 14.28 20.51
N TYR A 58 -1.83 14.85 19.66
CA TYR A 58 -1.41 15.37 18.36
C TYR A 58 -0.55 16.63 18.51
N SER A 59 0.58 16.67 17.81
CA SER A 59 1.47 17.83 17.75
C SER A 59 1.25 18.60 16.43
N PRO A 60 0.46 19.69 16.43
CA PRO A 60 0.09 20.40 15.20
C PRO A 60 1.28 21.11 14.54
N ASN A 61 2.27 21.51 15.33
CA ASN A 61 3.41 22.33 14.90
C ASN A 61 4.73 21.54 14.96
N GLU A 62 4.68 20.21 14.80
CA GLU A 62 5.89 19.39 14.68
C GLU A 62 6.56 19.67 13.32
N PRO A 63 7.76 20.26 13.27
CA PRO A 63 8.44 20.57 12.01
C PRO A 63 8.93 19.29 11.33
N ILE A 64 9.12 19.36 10.01
CA ILE A 64 9.69 18.28 9.22
C ILE A 64 11.20 18.29 9.40
N ARG A 65 11.70 17.25 10.07
CA ARG A 65 13.11 17.16 10.46
C ARG A 65 13.91 16.44 9.39
N TYR A 66 14.73 17.19 8.66
CA TYR A 66 15.78 16.64 7.81
C TYR A 66 16.88 16.06 8.72
N ILE A 67 17.02 14.74 8.69
CA ILE A 67 17.93 13.98 9.56
C ILE A 67 18.93 13.17 8.75
N LYS A 68 20.06 12.84 9.40
CA LYS A 68 21.13 12.05 8.80
C LYS A 68 20.68 10.62 8.54
N SER A 69 21.23 10.00 7.49
CA SER A 69 21.03 8.57 7.23
C SER A 69 21.53 7.69 8.39
N PRO A 70 21.00 6.46 8.56
CA PRO A 70 21.41 5.57 9.65
C PRO A 70 22.90 5.22 9.68
N ASN A 71 23.60 5.36 8.54
CA ASN A 71 25.06 5.27 8.46
C ASN A 71 25.59 6.32 7.47
N VAL A 72 26.07 7.45 8.00
CA VAL A 72 26.69 8.53 7.21
C VAL A 72 28.06 8.19 6.63
N ALA A 73 28.64 7.05 7.01
CA ALA A 73 29.93 6.57 6.52
C ALA A 73 29.79 5.39 5.53
N TRP A 74 28.56 5.05 5.13
CA TRP A 74 28.22 3.92 4.26
C TRP A 74 28.87 4.05 2.87
N LYS A 75 29.37 2.92 2.35
CA LYS A 75 30.02 2.81 1.05
C LYS A 75 29.40 1.69 0.20
N LYS A 76 29.59 1.81 -1.12
CA LYS A 76 29.15 0.86 -2.16
C LYS A 76 29.73 -0.55 -1.90
N GLY A 77 29.01 -1.35 -1.11
CA GLY A 77 29.39 -2.70 -0.71
C GLY A 77 29.07 -3.06 0.74
N ASP A 78 28.88 -2.07 1.62
CA ASP A 78 28.75 -2.27 3.08
C ASP A 78 27.48 -3.03 3.51
N GLY A 79 26.45 -3.09 2.65
CA GLY A 79 25.21 -3.80 2.92
C GLY A 79 24.27 -3.06 3.88
N ALA A 80 23.64 -3.78 4.80
CA ALA A 80 22.68 -3.22 5.76
C ALA A 80 23.40 -2.53 6.95
N SER A 81 22.85 -1.40 7.39
CA SER A 81 23.43 -0.58 8.48
C SER A 81 23.01 -1.04 9.88
N ASP A 82 22.72 -2.33 10.06
CA ASP A 82 22.15 -2.94 11.26
C ASP A 82 23.12 -3.93 11.96
N GLY A 83 24.38 -3.98 11.51
CA GLY A 83 25.37 -4.95 11.99
C GLY A 83 25.04 -6.41 11.63
N GLY A 84 24.14 -6.66 10.68
CA GLY A 84 23.65 -7.98 10.33
C GLY A 84 22.52 -8.49 11.24
N ALA A 85 21.92 -7.64 12.08
CA ALA A 85 20.83 -8.04 12.98
C ALA A 85 19.65 -8.70 12.22
N SER A 86 19.27 -8.15 11.06
CA SER A 86 18.24 -8.71 10.16
C SER A 86 18.60 -10.12 9.63
N LEU A 87 19.89 -10.43 9.48
CA LEU A 87 20.36 -11.74 9.02
C LEU A 87 20.25 -12.83 10.10
N SER A 88 20.07 -12.45 11.37
CA SER A 88 19.85 -13.41 12.47
C SER A 88 18.47 -14.09 12.43
N ALA A 89 17.51 -13.51 11.70
CA ALA A 89 16.14 -14.00 11.61
C ALA A 89 15.86 -14.76 10.30
N GLY A 90 15.30 -15.96 10.41
CA GLY A 90 14.85 -16.74 9.26
C GLY A 90 13.52 -16.23 8.70
N HIS A 91 13.40 -16.19 7.37
CA HIS A 91 12.13 -15.89 6.68
C HIS A 91 11.11 -17.03 6.81
N VAL A 92 9.82 -16.68 6.81
CA VAL A 92 8.71 -17.65 6.76
C VAL A 92 8.06 -17.59 5.38
N ALA A 93 8.07 -18.71 4.65
CA ALA A 93 7.36 -18.83 3.39
C ALA A 93 5.83 -18.81 3.61
N ILE A 94 5.12 -17.92 2.92
CA ILE A 94 3.67 -17.79 2.99
C ILE A 94 3.10 -17.91 1.58
N ASP A 95 2.58 -19.09 1.24
CA ASP A 95 1.80 -19.27 0.01
C ASP A 95 0.44 -18.55 0.14
N PRO A 96 0.11 -17.58 -0.73
CA PRO A 96 -1.18 -16.89 -0.71
C PRO A 96 -2.37 -17.78 -1.11
N TYR A 97 -2.13 -18.94 -1.74
CA TYR A 97 -3.15 -19.90 -2.19
C TYR A 97 -3.23 -21.17 -1.32
N ALA A 98 -2.49 -21.22 -0.20
CA ALA A 98 -2.40 -22.39 0.65
C ALA A 98 -3.79 -22.93 1.07
N PRO A 99 -4.02 -24.26 1.06
CA PRO A 99 -5.30 -24.85 1.43
C PRO A 99 -5.87 -24.33 2.75
N GLY A 100 -7.12 -23.87 2.74
CA GLY A 100 -7.80 -23.30 3.90
C GLY A 100 -7.42 -21.86 4.27
N ARG A 101 -6.50 -21.19 3.54
CA ARG A 101 -6.11 -19.80 3.80
C ARG A 101 -7.18 -18.80 3.31
N PRO A 102 -7.81 -17.99 4.18
CA PRO A 102 -8.80 -17.01 3.75
C PRO A 102 -8.15 -15.83 3.01
N LEU A 103 -8.76 -15.35 1.92
CA LEU A 103 -8.31 -14.17 1.15
C LEU A 103 -8.10 -12.92 2.03
N ALA A 104 -8.90 -12.76 3.09
CA ALA A 104 -8.75 -11.67 4.06
C ALA A 104 -7.38 -11.66 4.76
N ARG A 105 -6.67 -12.80 4.87
CA ARG A 105 -5.29 -12.86 5.37
C ARG A 105 -4.27 -12.35 4.35
N ASN A 106 -4.53 -12.48 3.05
CA ASN A 106 -3.70 -11.86 2.01
C ASN A 106 -3.91 -10.35 2.00
N TYR A 107 -5.16 -9.89 2.04
CA TYR A 107 -5.47 -8.47 2.18
C TYR A 107 -4.76 -7.84 3.39
N LYS A 108 -4.95 -8.41 4.60
CA LYS A 108 -4.31 -7.89 5.82
C LYS A 108 -2.78 -7.83 5.70
N LEU A 109 -2.14 -8.89 5.19
CA LEU A 109 -0.69 -8.97 5.02
C LEU A 109 -0.16 -7.93 4.01
N LEU A 110 -0.85 -7.75 2.89
CA LEU A 110 -0.47 -6.78 1.86
C LEU A 110 -0.61 -5.34 2.38
N VAL A 111 -1.72 -4.98 3.04
CA VAL A 111 -1.88 -3.60 3.55
C VAL A 111 -1.06 -3.29 4.81
N SER A 112 -0.50 -4.31 5.49
CA SER A 112 0.47 -4.11 6.57
C SER A 112 1.93 -4.14 6.10
N GLY A 113 2.24 -4.88 5.04
CA GLY A 113 3.61 -5.03 4.51
C GLY A 113 3.98 -4.04 3.41
N ILE A 114 2.99 -3.53 2.67
CA ILE A 114 3.15 -2.45 1.68
C ILE A 114 2.63 -1.17 2.34
N ALA A 115 3.52 -0.48 3.06
CA ALA A 115 3.24 0.79 3.73
C ALA A 115 4.56 1.61 3.87
N PRO A 116 4.51 2.96 3.87
CA PRO A 116 3.34 3.80 3.66
C PRO A 116 2.78 3.68 2.24
N ARG A 117 1.46 3.90 2.07
CA ARG A 117 0.82 4.05 0.76
C ARG A 117 0.26 5.47 0.62
N PRO A 118 0.51 6.19 -0.48
CA PRO A 118 -0.21 7.43 -0.75
C PRO A 118 -1.69 7.12 -0.99
N ILE A 119 -2.52 8.17 -0.92
CA ILE A 119 -3.97 8.07 -1.06
C ILE A 119 -4.40 9.00 -2.18
N ALA A 120 -4.99 8.44 -3.24
CA ALA A 120 -5.74 9.24 -4.19
C ALA A 120 -7.09 9.60 -3.57
N PHE A 121 -7.33 10.87 -3.27
CA PHE A 121 -8.63 11.35 -2.81
C PHE A 121 -9.39 11.86 -4.02
N ILE A 122 -10.23 11.00 -4.59
CA ILE A 122 -10.74 11.17 -5.95
C ILE A 122 -12.12 11.78 -5.93
N SER A 123 -12.26 12.94 -6.56
CA SER A 123 -13.54 13.53 -6.90
C SER A 123 -13.95 13.20 -8.33
N THR A 124 -15.25 12.93 -8.53
CA THR A 124 -15.88 12.76 -9.85
C THR A 124 -17.23 13.47 -9.89
N ARG A 125 -17.71 13.77 -11.10
CA ARG A 125 -19.08 14.25 -11.36
C ARG A 125 -19.82 13.20 -12.20
N SER A 126 -21.11 13.03 -11.99
CA SER A 126 -21.95 12.15 -12.81
C SER A 126 -22.13 12.69 -14.23
N GLN A 127 -22.49 11.81 -15.17
CA GLN A 127 -22.62 12.14 -16.61
C GLN A 127 -23.71 13.18 -16.92
N ASP A 128 -24.73 13.28 -16.07
CA ASP A 128 -25.83 14.27 -16.11
C ASP A 128 -25.54 15.51 -15.24
N GLY A 129 -24.39 15.56 -14.55
CA GLY A 129 -24.01 16.63 -13.65
C GLY A 129 -24.71 16.64 -12.29
N SER A 130 -25.67 15.74 -12.03
CA SER A 130 -26.55 15.78 -10.86
C SER A 130 -25.89 15.40 -9.53
N SER A 131 -24.82 14.59 -9.55
CA SER A 131 -24.02 14.28 -8.37
C SER A 131 -22.54 14.63 -8.53
N VAL A 132 -21.91 14.92 -7.39
CA VAL A 132 -20.45 14.99 -7.24
C VAL A 132 -20.08 14.04 -6.13
N ASN A 133 -19.20 13.08 -6.40
CA ASN A 133 -18.72 12.12 -5.41
C ASN A 133 -17.26 12.41 -5.03
N LEU A 134 -16.82 11.99 -3.84
CA LEU A 134 -15.47 12.18 -3.30
C LEU A 134 -15.04 11.02 -2.38
N ALA A 135 -14.02 10.23 -2.75
CA ALA A 135 -13.62 9.05 -1.96
C ALA A 135 -12.09 8.77 -1.93
N PRO A 136 -11.54 8.21 -0.83
CA PRO A 136 -10.11 7.89 -0.69
C PRO A 136 -9.74 6.47 -1.16
N PHE A 137 -8.70 6.36 -1.99
CA PHE A 137 -8.18 5.10 -2.53
C PHE A 137 -6.66 4.95 -2.26
N SER A 138 -6.27 4.04 -1.36
CA SER A 138 -4.85 3.77 -1.02
C SER A 138 -4.17 2.71 -1.89
N TYR A 139 -4.80 2.29 -2.99
CA TYR A 139 -4.18 1.49 -4.05
C TYR A 139 -3.85 2.43 -5.22
N PHE A 140 -2.91 3.35 -4.96
CA PHE A 140 -2.57 4.48 -5.82
C PHE A 140 -1.05 4.62 -5.98
N GLN A 141 -0.58 4.83 -7.22
CA GLN A 141 0.82 5.16 -7.55
C GLN A 141 0.91 6.01 -8.83
N VAL A 142 1.95 6.83 -8.92
CA VAL A 142 2.45 7.36 -10.19
C VAL A 142 3.17 6.23 -10.94
N ILE A 143 3.00 6.13 -12.26
CA ILE A 143 3.68 5.13 -13.10
C ILE A 143 4.46 5.70 -14.29
N ASN A 144 4.21 6.95 -14.70
CA ASN A 144 4.98 7.63 -15.74
C ASN A 144 4.95 9.16 -15.54
N HIS A 145 5.91 9.87 -16.14
CA HIS A 145 5.99 11.33 -16.16
C HIS A 145 5.81 11.95 -17.55
N ASP A 146 6.04 11.21 -18.63
CA ASP A 146 5.79 11.67 -20.01
C ASP A 146 5.07 10.59 -20.86
N PRO A 147 3.73 10.67 -21.03
CA PRO A 147 2.82 11.58 -20.34
C PRO A 147 2.70 11.26 -18.83
N PRO A 148 2.21 12.19 -18.00
CA PRO A 148 2.00 11.93 -16.57
C PRO A 148 0.89 10.90 -16.36
N LEU A 149 1.24 9.67 -15.97
CA LEU A 149 0.29 8.57 -15.79
C LEU A 149 0.24 8.12 -14.33
N PHE A 150 -0.98 7.93 -13.85
CA PHE A 150 -1.33 7.51 -12.50
C PHE A 150 -2.13 6.21 -12.54
N THR A 151 -2.02 5.39 -11.50
CA THR A 151 -2.80 4.15 -11.34
C THR A 151 -3.68 4.22 -10.11
N VAL A 152 -4.92 3.78 -10.23
CA VAL A 152 -5.86 3.61 -9.11
C VAL A 152 -6.56 2.26 -9.24
N SER A 153 -6.56 1.45 -8.18
CA SER A 153 -7.34 0.21 -8.17
C SER A 153 -8.56 0.27 -7.25
N PHE A 154 -9.74 0.15 -7.87
CA PHE A 154 -11.04 0.09 -7.23
C PHE A 154 -11.38 -1.36 -6.88
N VAL A 155 -11.68 -1.64 -5.60
CA VAL A 155 -12.11 -2.98 -5.16
C VAL A 155 -13.59 -3.17 -5.49
N GLY A 156 -13.91 -4.19 -6.28
CA GLY A 156 -15.23 -4.38 -6.88
C GLY A 156 -15.12 -4.88 -8.32
N SER A 157 -16.09 -4.54 -9.15
CA SER A 157 -16.18 -4.94 -10.56
C SER A 157 -17.01 -3.93 -11.33
N MET A 158 -16.85 -3.84 -12.65
CA MET A 158 -17.55 -2.82 -13.46
C MET A 158 -19.08 -2.96 -13.39
N ASP A 159 -19.61 -4.19 -13.31
CA ASP A 159 -21.05 -4.48 -13.18
C ASP A 159 -21.65 -4.00 -11.84
N LYS A 160 -20.80 -3.74 -10.84
CA LYS A 160 -21.15 -3.33 -9.47
C LYS A 160 -20.22 -2.22 -9.00
N ALA A 161 -19.93 -1.28 -9.90
CA ALA A 161 -19.06 -0.14 -9.63
C ALA A 161 -19.68 0.76 -8.55
N LYS A 162 -18.85 1.20 -7.59
CA LYS A 162 -19.17 2.36 -6.76
C LYS A 162 -19.15 3.63 -7.60
N ASP A 163 -19.88 4.65 -7.17
CA ASP A 163 -20.09 5.94 -7.83
C ASP A 163 -18.81 6.54 -8.44
N THR A 164 -17.68 6.57 -7.70
CA THR A 164 -16.41 7.08 -8.24
C THR A 164 -15.95 6.34 -9.51
N LEU A 165 -16.01 5.01 -9.51
CA LEU A 165 -15.65 4.19 -10.68
C LEU A 165 -16.71 4.28 -11.77
N LYS A 166 -18.01 4.30 -11.41
CA LYS A 166 -19.12 4.46 -12.36
C LYS A 166 -18.95 5.77 -13.14
N ASN A 167 -18.86 6.89 -12.43
CA ASN A 167 -18.69 8.22 -13.00
C ASN A 167 -17.43 8.28 -13.87
N LEU A 168 -16.29 7.75 -13.40
CA LEU A 168 -15.03 7.70 -14.17
C LEU A 168 -15.15 6.86 -15.46
N LEU A 169 -15.91 5.77 -15.44
CA LEU A 169 -16.17 4.93 -16.63
C LEU A 169 -17.12 5.62 -17.61
N GLU A 170 -18.09 6.40 -17.13
CA GLU A 170 -19.04 7.16 -17.95
C GLU A 170 -18.37 8.40 -18.56
N THR A 171 -17.94 9.35 -17.72
CA THR A 171 -17.43 10.67 -18.15
C THR A 171 -16.00 10.66 -18.67
N LYS A 172 -15.21 9.64 -18.32
CA LYS A 172 -13.74 9.59 -18.49
C LYS A 172 -12.98 10.63 -17.66
N GLU A 173 -13.58 11.24 -16.65
CA GLU A 173 -13.02 12.39 -15.93
C GLU A 173 -13.03 12.27 -14.40
N CYS A 174 -11.98 12.77 -13.76
CA CYS A 174 -11.83 12.87 -12.31
C CYS A 174 -10.82 13.95 -11.90
N VAL A 175 -10.75 14.25 -10.60
CA VAL A 175 -9.58 14.93 -10.01
C VAL A 175 -9.00 14.03 -8.91
N ILE A 176 -7.68 13.82 -8.94
CA ILE A 176 -6.93 13.17 -7.86
C ILE A 176 -6.40 14.28 -6.96
N ASN A 177 -6.90 14.35 -5.73
CA ASN A 177 -6.46 15.30 -4.71
C ASN A 177 -5.53 14.58 -3.71
N ILE A 178 -4.52 15.25 -3.18
CA ILE A 178 -3.68 14.73 -2.09
C ILE A 178 -4.26 15.15 -0.73
N ILE A 179 -4.34 14.22 0.22
CA ILE A 179 -4.82 14.48 1.58
C ILE A 179 -3.66 15.04 2.42
N SER A 180 -3.89 16.19 3.04
CA SER A 180 -2.99 16.80 4.01
C SER A 180 -3.50 16.58 5.45
N GLU A 181 -2.60 16.63 6.44
CA GLU A 181 -2.93 16.40 7.86
C GLU A 181 -4.17 17.16 8.35
N HIS A 182 -4.30 18.43 7.97
CA HIS A 182 -5.35 19.34 8.46
C HIS A 182 -6.79 18.98 8.03
N PHE A 183 -6.99 18.01 7.13
CA PHE A 183 -8.31 17.51 6.74
C PHE A 183 -8.42 15.97 6.70
N MET A 184 -7.53 15.27 7.39
CA MET A 184 -7.46 13.80 7.40
C MET A 184 -8.77 13.14 7.89
N GLU A 185 -9.38 13.65 8.97
CA GLU A 185 -10.65 13.16 9.52
C GLU A 185 -11.80 13.34 8.52
N ALA A 186 -11.87 14.50 7.87
CA ALA A 186 -12.87 14.82 6.85
C ALA A 186 -12.72 13.89 5.63
N ALA A 187 -11.49 13.69 5.13
CA ALA A 187 -11.23 12.77 4.03
C ALA A 187 -11.45 11.28 4.41
N ASN A 188 -11.30 10.93 5.69
CA ASN A 188 -11.67 9.60 6.19
C ASN A 188 -13.20 9.42 6.32
N ALA A 189 -13.96 10.49 6.62
CA ALA A 189 -15.42 10.42 6.70
C ALA A 189 -16.07 10.01 5.38
N THR A 190 -15.52 10.42 4.23
CA THR A 190 -16.05 10.02 2.91
C THR A 190 -15.76 8.55 2.53
N ALA A 191 -15.01 7.80 3.35
CA ALA A 191 -14.87 6.36 3.20
C ALA A 191 -16.15 5.58 3.61
N ALA A 192 -17.17 6.27 4.14
CA ALA A 192 -18.49 5.72 4.40
C ALA A 192 -19.17 5.17 3.13
N ASN A 193 -20.12 4.24 3.30
CA ASN A 193 -21.00 3.83 2.21
C ASN A 193 -22.21 4.77 2.16
N ALA A 194 -22.02 5.98 1.62
CA ALA A 194 -23.08 6.95 1.43
C ALA A 194 -24.18 6.38 0.49
N PRO A 195 -25.46 6.78 0.66
CA PRO A 195 -26.49 6.51 -0.34
C PRO A 195 -26.21 7.25 -1.65
N TYR A 196 -26.58 6.64 -2.78
CA TYR A 196 -26.40 7.25 -4.11
C TYR A 196 -27.04 8.64 -4.17
N GLY A 197 -26.32 9.62 -4.73
CA GLY A 197 -26.73 11.02 -4.80
C GLY A 197 -26.40 11.88 -3.58
N VAL A 198 -25.97 11.29 -2.45
CA VAL A 198 -25.45 12.06 -1.31
C VAL A 198 -23.98 12.40 -1.54
N SER A 199 -23.69 13.68 -1.88
CA SER A 199 -22.31 14.13 -2.11
C SER A 199 -21.49 14.11 -0.83
N GLU A 200 -20.37 13.38 -0.84
CA GLU A 200 -19.53 13.23 0.34
C GLU A 200 -18.72 14.50 0.69
N PHE A 201 -18.62 15.47 -0.23
CA PHE A 201 -18.14 16.83 0.09
C PHE A 201 -18.94 17.44 1.26
N GLY A 202 -20.27 17.36 1.19
CA GLY A 202 -21.17 17.87 2.24
C GLY A 202 -21.12 17.05 3.53
N LEU A 203 -20.88 15.74 3.43
CA LEU A 203 -20.68 14.86 4.59
C LEU A 203 -19.38 15.20 5.35
N ALA A 204 -18.33 15.59 4.63
CA ALA A 204 -17.02 15.89 5.19
C ALA A 204 -16.81 17.37 5.56
N GLY A 205 -17.70 18.27 5.13
CA GLY A 205 -17.53 19.72 5.29
C GLY A 205 -16.44 20.32 4.40
N LEU A 206 -16.10 19.65 3.30
CA LEU A 206 -15.05 20.05 2.35
C LEU A 206 -15.62 20.88 1.19
N HIS A 207 -14.82 21.80 0.66
CA HIS A 207 -15.27 22.75 -0.36
C HIS A 207 -14.81 22.31 -1.75
N GLN A 208 -15.73 22.40 -2.72
CA GLN A 208 -15.40 22.25 -4.13
C GLN A 208 -14.64 23.49 -4.63
N ALA A 209 -13.71 23.28 -5.57
CA ALA A 209 -13.07 24.34 -6.34
C ALA A 209 -13.00 23.96 -7.82
N GLU A 210 -13.17 24.94 -8.70
CA GLU A 210 -13.31 24.68 -10.14
C GLU A 210 -12.05 24.12 -10.79
N SER A 211 -12.31 23.26 -11.77
CA SER A 211 -11.36 22.61 -12.68
C SER A 211 -11.38 23.29 -14.05
N SER A 212 -10.54 22.87 -15.00
CA SER A 212 -10.31 23.60 -16.25
C SER A 212 -10.02 22.75 -17.49
N THR A 213 -9.72 21.46 -17.32
CA THR A 213 -9.64 20.43 -18.35
C THR A 213 -10.65 19.30 -18.12
N VAL A 214 -11.21 19.18 -16.91
CA VAL A 214 -12.31 18.25 -16.54
C VAL A 214 -13.49 18.95 -15.84
N ALA A 215 -14.67 18.33 -15.85
CA ALA A 215 -15.87 18.79 -15.14
C ALA A 215 -15.97 18.34 -13.66
N ALA A 216 -15.10 17.42 -13.22
CA ALA A 216 -15.00 17.02 -11.81
C ALA A 216 -14.30 18.13 -10.99
N PRO A 217 -14.84 18.56 -9.84
CA PRO A 217 -14.24 19.64 -9.04
C PRO A 217 -13.03 19.15 -8.23
N ARG A 218 -12.12 20.07 -7.91
CA ARG A 218 -11.03 19.89 -6.95
C ARG A 218 -11.55 19.99 -5.51
N VAL A 219 -10.77 19.48 -4.56
CA VAL A 219 -10.94 19.75 -3.12
C VAL A 219 -10.14 21.01 -2.78
N ARG A 220 -10.81 22.06 -2.30
CA ARG A 220 -10.20 23.38 -2.05
C ARG A 220 -9.13 23.35 -0.96
N GLU A 221 -9.27 22.45 0.00
CA GLU A 221 -8.36 22.22 1.13
C GLU A 221 -7.06 21.50 0.69
N SER A 222 -7.06 20.84 -0.48
CA SER A 222 -5.92 20.08 -0.95
C SER A 222 -4.77 20.99 -1.43
N VAL A 223 -3.55 20.70 -0.96
CA VAL A 223 -2.35 21.45 -1.33
C VAL A 223 -1.86 21.09 -2.74
N PHE A 224 -2.14 19.87 -3.22
CA PHE A 224 -1.81 19.41 -4.56
C PHE A 224 -2.95 18.57 -5.16
N SER A 225 -3.41 18.94 -6.35
CA SER A 225 -4.49 18.26 -7.08
C SER A 225 -4.16 18.09 -8.57
N ILE A 226 -4.64 17.01 -9.17
CA ILE A 226 -4.37 16.60 -10.55
C ILE A 226 -5.70 16.40 -11.29
N GLU A 227 -5.96 17.20 -12.32
CA GLU A 227 -7.09 16.97 -13.24
C GLU A 227 -6.78 15.78 -14.15
N GLY A 228 -7.57 14.71 -14.08
CA GLY A 228 -7.23 13.41 -14.66
C GLY A 228 -8.27 12.87 -15.63
N LYS A 229 -7.83 12.39 -16.79
CA LYS A 229 -8.67 11.69 -17.77
C LYS A 229 -8.36 10.19 -17.85
N LEU A 230 -9.39 9.37 -18.07
CA LEU A 230 -9.25 7.91 -18.08
C LEU A 230 -8.54 7.43 -19.35
N PHE A 231 -7.36 6.85 -19.18
CA PHE A 231 -6.50 6.35 -20.26
C PHE A 231 -6.80 4.89 -20.60
N GLU A 232 -6.78 3.99 -19.61
CA GLU A 232 -7.06 2.56 -19.78
C GLU A 232 -7.76 1.98 -18.52
N THR A 233 -8.49 0.87 -18.66
CA THR A 233 -9.00 0.08 -17.53
C THR A 233 -8.78 -1.41 -17.70
N LYS A 234 -8.44 -2.09 -16.60
CA LYS A 234 -8.25 -3.55 -16.56
C LYS A 234 -8.95 -4.17 -15.37
N GLU A 235 -9.90 -5.08 -15.63
CA GLU A 235 -10.49 -5.92 -14.59
C GLU A 235 -9.59 -7.11 -14.21
N PHE A 236 -9.67 -7.53 -12.95
CA PHE A 236 -9.00 -8.73 -12.43
C PHE A 236 -10.01 -9.74 -11.88
N GLU A 237 -9.65 -11.03 -11.96
CA GLU A 237 -10.48 -12.15 -11.50
C GLU A 237 -9.90 -12.91 -10.31
N SER A 238 -10.80 -13.43 -9.47
CA SER A 238 -10.46 -14.24 -8.31
C SER A 238 -9.94 -15.61 -8.72
N ARG A 239 -8.63 -15.84 -8.56
CA ARG A 239 -8.04 -17.20 -8.66
C ARG A 239 -8.67 -18.22 -7.70
N ALA A 240 -9.29 -17.76 -6.61
CA ALA A 240 -10.02 -18.62 -5.66
C ALA A 240 -11.51 -18.81 -6.00
N LYS A 241 -12.05 -18.05 -6.96
CA LYS A 241 -13.44 -18.13 -7.46
C LYS A 241 -13.46 -17.70 -8.95
N PRO A 242 -13.03 -18.56 -9.90
CA PRO A 242 -12.93 -18.21 -11.32
C PRO A 242 -14.21 -17.59 -11.88
N GLY A 243 -14.10 -16.65 -12.82
CA GLY A 243 -15.23 -15.87 -13.34
C GLY A 243 -15.72 -14.75 -12.42
N LYS A 244 -15.40 -14.76 -11.11
CA LYS A 244 -15.69 -13.61 -10.24
C LYS A 244 -14.62 -12.52 -10.41
N LYS A 245 -15.03 -11.38 -10.96
CA LYS A 245 -14.30 -10.10 -10.94
C LYS A 245 -14.06 -9.61 -9.50
N THR A 246 -12.91 -8.98 -9.23
CA THR A 246 -12.47 -8.59 -7.87
C THR A 246 -11.94 -7.18 -7.72
N SER A 247 -11.36 -6.62 -8.77
CA SER A 247 -10.94 -5.21 -8.80
C SER A 247 -10.85 -4.71 -10.23
N VAL A 248 -10.95 -3.39 -10.37
CA VAL A 248 -10.71 -2.67 -11.62
C VAL A 248 -9.50 -1.75 -11.39
N LEU A 249 -8.45 -1.91 -12.17
CA LEU A 249 -7.39 -0.93 -12.30
C LEU A 249 -7.81 0.11 -13.34
N ALA A 250 -7.69 1.39 -13.01
CA ALA A 250 -7.71 2.49 -13.96
C ALA A 250 -6.29 3.06 -14.10
N ILE A 251 -5.90 3.36 -15.33
CA ILE A 251 -4.79 4.26 -15.65
C ILE A 251 -5.41 5.63 -15.99
N ILE A 252 -4.90 6.68 -15.36
CA ILE A 252 -5.41 8.05 -15.47
C ILE A 252 -4.25 8.94 -15.95
N GLU A 253 -4.49 9.72 -17.00
CA GLU A 253 -3.55 10.69 -17.55
C GLU A 253 -3.77 12.07 -16.89
N GLY A 254 -2.71 12.67 -16.37
CA GLY A 254 -2.72 13.99 -15.76
C GLY A 254 -2.76 15.09 -16.82
N THR A 255 -3.86 15.83 -16.88
CA THR A 255 -4.11 16.90 -17.87
C THR A 255 -3.92 18.31 -17.30
N ARG A 256 -3.92 18.48 -15.97
CA ARG A 256 -3.45 19.68 -15.28
C ARG A 256 -3.03 19.39 -13.84
N PHE A 257 -2.06 20.17 -13.36
CA PHE A 257 -1.66 20.21 -11.96
C PHE A 257 -2.09 21.53 -11.31
N TRP A 258 -2.50 21.44 -10.05
CA TRP A 258 -2.85 22.57 -9.20
C TRP A 258 -2.09 22.42 -7.88
N VAL A 259 -1.19 23.35 -7.59
CA VAL A 259 -0.47 23.45 -6.31
C VAL A 259 -0.84 24.79 -5.67
N ARG A 260 -0.88 24.87 -4.34
CA ARG A 260 -1.00 26.15 -3.64
C ARG A 260 0.23 27.03 -3.88
N GLU A 261 0.01 28.33 -4.01
CA GLU A 261 1.06 29.34 -4.20
C GLU A 261 2.08 29.40 -3.05
N ASP A 262 1.65 29.08 -1.82
CA ASP A 262 2.52 29.03 -0.63
C ASP A 262 3.28 27.70 -0.47
N ALA A 263 3.02 26.72 -1.34
CA ALA A 263 3.62 25.38 -1.28
C ALA A 263 4.54 25.05 -2.46
N ILE A 264 4.61 25.89 -3.50
CA ILE A 264 5.37 25.62 -4.73
C ILE A 264 6.60 26.51 -4.85
N ASN A 265 7.73 25.97 -5.31
CA ASN A 265 8.92 26.76 -5.58
C ASN A 265 8.81 27.59 -6.89
N GLU A 266 9.74 28.55 -7.08
CA GLU A 266 9.77 29.43 -8.27
C GLU A 266 9.84 28.67 -9.60
N SER A 267 10.56 27.53 -9.63
CA SER A 267 10.70 26.65 -10.80
C SER A 267 9.47 25.81 -11.12
N GLN A 268 8.49 25.74 -10.21
CA GLN A 268 7.29 24.90 -10.29
C GLN A 268 7.55 23.39 -10.39
N ASP A 269 8.67 22.91 -9.83
CA ASP A 269 9.11 21.50 -9.86
C ASP A 269 9.20 20.83 -8.48
N LEU A 270 9.18 21.59 -7.38
CA LEU A 270 9.25 21.07 -6.00
C LEU A 270 8.16 21.68 -5.11
N ILE A 271 7.43 20.80 -4.41
CA ILE A 271 6.40 21.18 -3.42
C ILE A 271 6.99 21.07 -2.02
N ASP A 272 6.88 22.13 -1.21
CA ASP A 272 7.30 22.13 0.19
C ASP A 272 6.46 21.16 1.02
N LEU A 273 7.14 20.22 1.70
CA LEU A 273 6.51 19.25 2.58
C LEU A 273 5.93 19.90 3.83
N GLU A 274 6.50 21.01 4.32
CA GLU A 274 6.00 21.74 5.50
C GLU A 274 4.57 22.26 5.28
N VAL A 275 4.21 22.60 4.04
CA VAL A 275 2.87 23.03 3.64
C VAL A 275 2.02 21.86 3.13
N LEU A 276 2.60 20.95 2.33
CA LEU A 276 1.87 19.79 1.78
C LEU A 276 1.37 18.83 2.86
N ARG A 277 2.14 18.61 3.93
CA ARG A 277 1.84 17.70 5.06
C ARG A 277 1.08 16.42 4.66
N PRO A 278 1.59 15.63 3.70
CA PRO A 278 0.81 14.58 3.07
C PRO A 278 0.61 13.39 4.02
N VAL A 279 -0.62 12.90 4.15
CA VAL A 279 -0.92 11.69 4.94
C VAL A 279 -0.94 10.43 4.10
N SER A 280 -0.39 9.36 4.66
CA SER A 280 -0.32 8.03 4.06
C SER A 280 -1.24 7.05 4.77
N ARG A 281 -1.62 5.96 4.10
CA ARG A 281 -2.36 4.84 4.71
C ARG A 281 -1.40 3.70 5.07
N LEU A 282 -1.52 3.20 6.30
CA LEU A 282 -0.69 2.13 6.87
C LEU A 282 -1.49 0.82 6.96
N GLY A 283 -1.06 -0.08 7.86
CA GLY A 283 -1.79 -1.28 8.22
C GLY A 283 -3.10 -1.00 8.97
N GLY A 284 -4.16 -1.73 8.62
CA GLY A 284 -5.47 -1.63 9.25
C GLY A 284 -6.13 -0.25 9.09
N ILE A 285 -6.39 0.42 10.20
CA ILE A 285 -6.98 1.77 10.25
C ILE A 285 -5.93 2.88 10.46
N GLY A 286 -4.64 2.54 10.49
CA GLY A 286 -3.57 3.51 10.69
C GLY A 286 -3.38 4.47 9.52
N TYR A 287 -3.17 5.73 9.83
CA TYR A 287 -2.61 6.75 8.94
C TYR A 287 -1.19 7.09 9.41
N GLY A 288 -0.33 7.57 8.51
CA GLY A 288 1.04 7.97 8.80
C GLY A 288 1.32 9.38 8.29
N ARG A 289 1.90 10.22 9.17
CA ARG A 289 2.39 11.58 8.88
C ARG A 289 3.78 11.53 8.26
N THR A 290 4.18 12.61 7.58
CA THR A 290 5.56 12.82 7.12
C THR A 290 6.21 13.90 7.98
N THR A 291 6.98 13.51 9.00
CA THR A 291 7.66 14.44 9.94
C THR A 291 9.18 14.29 10.01
N GLU A 292 9.76 13.32 9.30
CA GLU A 292 11.21 13.13 9.17
C GLU A 292 11.57 12.84 7.70
N VAL A 293 12.69 13.40 7.24
CA VAL A 293 13.22 13.22 5.88
C VAL A 293 14.69 12.81 5.97
N VAL A 294 15.10 11.84 5.15
CA VAL A 294 16.50 11.42 4.99
C VAL A 294 16.86 11.55 3.52
N GLU A 295 17.82 12.42 3.22
CA GLU A 295 18.32 12.63 1.86
C GLU A 295 19.54 11.74 1.62
N ILE A 296 19.55 11.04 0.48
CA ILE A 296 20.64 10.19 0.02
C ILE A 296 20.81 10.45 -1.48
N GLU A 297 22.00 10.88 -1.89
CA GLU A 297 22.31 11.10 -3.31
C GLU A 297 22.14 9.82 -4.13
N ARG A 298 21.57 9.94 -5.33
CA ARG A 298 21.45 8.83 -6.27
C ARG A 298 22.85 8.46 -6.79
N PRO A 299 23.38 7.25 -6.52
CA PRO A 299 24.74 6.91 -6.92
C PRO A 299 24.90 6.89 -8.45
N ALA A 300 25.92 7.57 -8.96
CA ALA A 300 26.50 7.29 -10.27
C ALA A 300 27.29 5.97 -10.25
N PHE A 301 27.69 5.49 -11.44
CA PHE A 301 28.60 4.35 -11.59
C PHE A 301 29.97 4.82 -12.09
#